data_AF-A0AA37D1J1-F1
#
_entry.id   AF-A0AA37D1J1-F1
#
_cell.length_a   1.000
_cell.length_b   1.000
_cell.length_c   1.000
_cell.angle_alpha   90.00
_cell.angle_beta   90.00
_cell.angle_gamma   90.00
#
_symmetry.space_group_name_H-M   'P 1'
#
loop_
_entity.id
_entity.type
_entity.pdbx_description
1 polymer ?
#
loop_
_entity_poly.entity_id
_entity_poly.type
_entity_poly.pdbx_seq_one_letter_code
_entity_poly.pdbx_strand_id
1 'polypeptide(L)'
;MTVIEQRIENLEKKLKQAKAEKQRKEARIRAQERKRTREQDTRRKILVGAVYLAIADSDDAALKALTDRMDKALTRDDDRALFDLPPRPEPKAEAEAEAEAPEPSAN
;
A
#
# COMPACT_ATOMS: atom_id res chain seq x y z
N MET A 1 40.46 -34.16 23.89
CA MET A 1 39.51 -34.31 22.79
C MET A 1 39.96 -35.45 21.91
N THR A 2 39.05 -36.35 21.55
CA THR A 2 39.34 -37.40 20.57
C THR A 2 39.42 -36.80 19.17
N VAL A 3 40.13 -37.46 18.25
CA VAL A 3 40.23 -37.03 16.83
C VAL A 3 38.83 -36.93 16.19
N ILE A 4 37.89 -37.74 16.66
CA ILE A 4 36.49 -37.72 16.22
C ILE A 4 35.79 -36.45 16.67
N GLU A 5 35.94 -36.04 17.93
CA GLU A 5 35.36 -34.78 18.45
C GLU A 5 35.86 -33.55 17.67
N GLN A 6 37.16 -33.47 17.39
CA GLN A 6 37.72 -32.39 16.57
C GLN A 6 37.17 -32.39 15.14
N ARG A 7 36.92 -33.57 14.56
CA ARG A 7 36.30 -33.68 13.24
C ARG A 7 34.84 -33.22 13.26
N ILE A 8 34.09 -33.57 14.30
CA ILE A 8 32.71 -33.12 14.52
C ILE A 8 32.68 -31.59 14.65
N GLU A 9 33.49 -31.01 15.52
CA GLU A 9 33.52 -29.56 15.75
C GLU A 9 33.87 -28.79 14.46
N ASN A 10 34.82 -29.30 13.67
CA ASN A 10 35.18 -28.70 12.38
C ASN A 10 34.05 -28.77 11.35
N LEU A 11 33.30 -29.87 11.32
CA LEU A 11 32.14 -30.02 10.43
C LEU A 11 30.99 -29.10 10.85
N GLU A 12 30.74 -28.97 12.15
CA GLU A 12 29.73 -28.05 12.69
C GLU A 12 30.07 -26.59 12.38
N LYS A 13 31.34 -26.18 12.53
CA LYS A 13 31.81 -24.84 12.15
C LYS A 13 31.58 -24.57 10.67
N LYS A 14 31.95 -25.51 9.79
CA LYS A 14 31.72 -25.41 8.33
C LYS A 14 30.24 -25.35 8.00
N LEU A 15 29.40 -26.15 8.66
CA LEU A 15 27.96 -26.16 8.46
C LEU A 15 27.33 -24.82 8.89
N LYS A 16 27.77 -24.24 10.01
CA LYS A 16 27.31 -22.93 10.48
C LYS A 16 27.69 -21.83 9.48
N GLN A 17 28.92 -21.85 8.96
CA GLN A 17 29.37 -20.90 7.92
C GLN A 17 28.54 -21.03 6.65
N ALA A 18 28.35 -22.24 6.12
CA ALA A 18 27.58 -22.49 4.91
C ALA A 18 26.10 -22.06 5.06
N LYS A 19 25.49 -22.31 6.23
CA LYS A 19 24.13 -21.84 6.54
C LYS A 19 24.04 -20.31 6.56
N ALA A 20 25.01 -19.63 7.18
CA ALA A 20 25.06 -18.17 7.21
C ALA A 20 25.22 -17.58 5.80
N GLU A 21 26.06 -18.18 4.95
CA GLU A 21 26.21 -17.77 3.55
C GLU A 21 24.92 -17.96 2.74
N LYS A 22 24.25 -19.10 2.90
CA LYS A 22 22.95 -19.36 2.26
C LYS A 22 21.92 -18.31 2.66
N GLN A 23 21.79 -18.04 3.96
CA GLN A 23 20.86 -17.04 4.47
C GLN A 23 21.15 -15.64 3.92
N ARG A 24 22.43 -15.24 3.82
CA ARG A 24 22.83 -13.96 3.23
C ARG A 24 22.44 -13.87 1.75
N LYS A 25 22.69 -14.93 0.97
CA LYS A 25 22.30 -14.98 -0.46
C LYS A 25 20.79 -14.90 -0.64
N GLU A 26 20.03 -15.68 0.12
CA GLU A 26 18.56 -15.65 0.08
C GLU A 26 17.98 -14.30 0.49
N ALA A 27 18.55 -13.66 1.52
CA ALA A 27 18.13 -12.33 1.94
C ALA A 27 18.38 -11.30 0.82
N ARG A 28 19.52 -11.39 0.12
CA ARG A 28 19.85 -10.55 -1.02
C ARG A 28 18.88 -10.74 -2.18
N ILE A 29 18.59 -11.99 -2.57
CA ILE A 29 17.65 -12.31 -3.65
C ILE A 29 16.27 -11.73 -3.31
N ARG A 30 15.77 -12.00 -2.10
CA ARG A 30 14.47 -11.46 -1.65
C ARG A 30 14.44 -9.93 -1.64
N ALA A 31 15.54 -9.27 -1.29
CA ALA A 31 15.60 -7.81 -1.32
C ALA A 31 15.56 -7.26 -2.76
N GLN A 32 16.25 -7.92 -3.70
CA GLN A 32 16.24 -7.55 -5.12
C GLN A 32 14.87 -7.78 -5.75
N GLU A 33 14.21 -8.90 -5.45
CA GLU A 33 12.85 -9.18 -5.91
C GLU A 33 11.87 -8.13 -5.40
N ARG A 34 11.88 -7.83 -4.10
CA ARG A 34 11.02 -6.77 -3.53
C ARG A 34 11.25 -5.42 -4.20
N LYS A 35 12.50 -5.06 -4.48
CA LYS A 35 12.85 -3.84 -5.20
C LYS A 35 12.25 -3.86 -6.61
N ARG A 36 12.48 -4.92 -7.38
CA ARG A 36 11.95 -5.08 -8.74
C ARG A 36 10.43 -5.03 -8.77
N THR A 37 9.75 -5.71 -7.85
CA THR A 37 8.29 -5.70 -7.76
C THR A 37 7.76 -4.30 -7.49
N ARG A 38 8.39 -3.54 -6.58
CA ARG A 38 8.02 -2.14 -6.31
C ARG A 38 8.25 -1.25 -7.53
N GLU A 39 9.40 -1.36 -8.19
CA GLU A 39 9.70 -0.60 -9.41
C GLU A 39 8.70 -0.88 -10.53
N GLN A 40 8.36 -2.16 -10.73
CA GLN A 40 7.35 -2.56 -11.72
C GLN A 40 5.96 -2.05 -11.36
N ASP A 41 5.57 -2.13 -10.09
CA ASP A 41 4.27 -1.62 -9.63
C ASP A 41 4.16 -0.10 -9.77
N THR A 42 5.21 0.64 -9.38
CA THR A 42 5.30 2.09 -9.59
C THR A 42 5.21 2.43 -11.07
N ARG A 43 5.96 1.74 -11.94
CA ARG A 43 5.90 1.96 -13.39
C ARG A 43 4.51 1.68 -13.94
N ARG A 44 3.86 0.59 -13.51
CA ARG A 44 2.50 0.24 -13.91
C ARG A 44 1.50 1.34 -13.53
N LYS A 45 1.56 1.84 -12.29
CA LYS A 45 0.69 2.90 -11.79
C LYS A 45 0.87 4.21 -12.57
N ILE A 46 2.12 4.61 -12.82
CA ILE A 46 2.43 5.80 -13.61
C ILE A 46 1.88 5.67 -15.04
N LEU A 47 2.10 4.53 -15.70
CA LEU A 47 1.63 4.32 -17.07
C LEU A 47 0.11 4.35 -17.16
N VAL A 48 -0.58 3.70 -16.22
CA VAL A 48 -2.05 3.75 -16.16
C VAL A 48 -2.51 5.19 -15.97
N GLY A 49 -1.93 5.93 -15.02
CA GLY A 49 -2.25 7.35 -14.80
C GLY A 49 -2.03 8.20 -16.05
N ALA A 50 -0.88 8.05 -16.72
CA ALA A 50 -0.56 8.80 -17.93
C ALA A 50 -1.57 8.55 -19.07
N VAL A 51 -2.03 7.30 -19.23
CA VAL A 51 -3.06 6.97 -20.23
C VAL A 51 -4.40 7.62 -19.88
N TYR A 52 -4.85 7.54 -18.62
CA TYR A 52 -6.11 8.16 -18.22
C TYR A 52 -6.09 9.69 -18.34
N LEU A 53 -4.96 10.33 -18.01
CA LEU A 53 -4.79 11.76 -18.22
C LEU A 53 -4.86 12.12 -19.70
N ALA A 54 -4.18 11.39 -20.58
CA ALA A 54 -4.23 11.64 -22.02
C ALA A 54 -5.66 11.48 -22.60
N ILE A 55 -6.44 10.53 -22.09
CA ILE A 55 -7.85 10.37 -22.47
C ILE A 55 -8.68 11.56 -21.98
N ALA A 56 -8.51 11.96 -20.71
CA ALA A 56 -9.24 13.08 -20.12
C ALA A 56 -8.91 14.42 -20.79
N ASP A 57 -7.67 14.64 -21.20
CA ASP A 57 -7.25 15.86 -21.92
C ASP A 57 -7.91 16.01 -23.29
N SER A 58 -8.39 14.91 -23.87
CA SER A 58 -9.01 14.89 -25.20
C SER A 58 -10.54 14.94 -25.17
N ASP A 59 -11.16 14.74 -24.00
CA ASP A 59 -12.62 14.62 -23.85
C ASP A 59 -13.08 15.08 -22.46
N ASP A 60 -13.85 16.18 -22.43
CA ASP A 60 -14.41 16.76 -21.21
C ASP A 60 -15.33 15.79 -20.45
N ALA A 61 -16.05 14.91 -21.16
CA ALA A 61 -16.90 13.91 -20.53
C ALA A 61 -16.05 12.84 -19.81
N ALA A 62 -14.93 12.44 -20.41
CA ALA A 62 -13.98 11.52 -19.80
C ALA A 62 -13.27 12.16 -18.60
N LEU A 63 -12.90 13.44 -18.69
CA LEU A 63 -12.34 14.20 -17.57
C LEU A 63 -13.32 14.25 -16.40
N LYS A 64 -14.58 14.60 -16.64
CA LYS A 64 -15.61 14.61 -15.60
C LYS A 64 -15.78 13.23 -14.96
N ALA A 65 -15.86 12.17 -15.76
CA ALA A 65 -15.98 10.81 -15.25
C ALA A 65 -14.75 10.38 -14.43
N LEU A 66 -13.55 10.84 -14.78
CA LEU A 66 -12.33 10.62 -14.01
C LEU A 66 -12.39 11.34 -12.66
N THR A 67 -12.76 12.62 -12.65
CA THR A 67 -12.91 13.43 -11.43
C THR A 67 -13.96 12.82 -10.48
N ASP A 68 -15.12 12.41 -10.99
CA ASP A 68 -16.17 11.75 -10.20
C ASP A 68 -15.68 10.42 -9.58
N ARG A 69 -14.79 9.70 -10.27
CA ARG A 69 -14.16 8.47 -9.74
C ARG A 69 -13.12 8.80 -8.66
N MET A 70 -12.32 9.85 -8.86
CA MET A 70 -11.32 10.30 -7.88
C MET A 70 -12.00 10.76 -6.59
N ASP A 71 -13.11 11.49 -6.67
CA ASP A 71 -13.91 11.91 -5.50
C ASP A 71 -14.38 10.74 -4.63
N LYS A 72 -14.78 9.63 -5.28
CA LYS A 72 -15.19 8.40 -4.59
C LYS A 72 -14.02 7.58 -4.05
N ALA A 73 -12.87 7.58 -4.73
CA ALA A 73 -11.72 6.74 -4.39
C ALA A 73 -10.78 7.37 -3.35
N LEU A 74 -10.57 8.69 -3.43
CA LEU A 74 -9.66 9.41 -2.54
C LEU A 74 -10.35 9.72 -1.22
N THR A 75 -9.64 9.50 -0.12
CA THR A 75 -10.15 9.72 1.24
C THR A 75 -9.33 10.74 2.04
N ARG A 76 -8.06 10.96 1.69
CA ARG A 76 -7.19 11.90 2.37
C ARG A 76 -7.36 13.29 1.75
N ASP A 77 -7.47 14.31 2.59
CA ASP A 77 -7.70 15.68 2.13
C ASP A 77 -6.54 16.21 1.29
N ASP A 78 -5.28 15.89 1.66
CA ASP A 78 -4.10 16.27 0.88
C ASP A 78 -4.14 15.71 -0.56
N ASP A 79 -4.52 14.44 -0.71
CA ASP A 79 -4.60 13.79 -2.02
C ASP A 79 -5.77 14.36 -2.84
N ARG A 80 -6.87 14.74 -2.19
CA ARG A 80 -8.06 15.32 -2.82
C ARG A 80 -7.81 16.76 -3.27
N ALA A 81 -7.02 17.53 -2.52
CA ALA A 81 -6.61 18.87 -2.89
C ALA A 81 -5.78 18.91 -4.19
N LEU A 82 -5.05 17.83 -4.53
CA LEU A 82 -4.33 17.72 -5.81
C LEU A 82 -5.25 17.72 -7.04
N PHE A 83 -6.54 17.47 -6.85
CA PHE A 83 -7.55 17.42 -7.92
C PHE A 83 -8.70 18.41 -7.68
N ASP A 84 -8.48 19.44 -6.87
CA ASP A 84 -9.47 20.47 -6.52
C ASP A 84 -10.79 19.92 -5.92
N LEU A 85 -10.71 18.76 -5.24
CA LEU A 85 -11.88 18.12 -4.64
C LEU A 85 -12.12 18.60 -3.20
N PRO A 86 -13.37 18.93 -2.81
CA PRO A 86 -13.69 19.50 -1.49
C PRO A 86 -13.62 18.44 -0.38
N PRO A 87 -12.97 18.66 0.77
CA PRO A 87 -12.68 17.65 1.80
C PRO A 87 -13.92 16.85 2.20
N ARG A 88 -13.74 15.57 2.57
CA ARG A 88 -14.89 14.74 2.94
C ARG A 88 -15.49 15.21 4.26
N PRO A 89 -16.83 15.24 4.39
CA PRO A 89 -17.44 15.45 5.69
C PRO A 89 -16.99 14.31 6.63
N GLU A 90 -16.52 14.66 7.82
CA GLU A 90 -16.15 13.68 8.83
C GLU A 90 -17.35 12.78 9.15
N PRO A 91 -17.15 11.46 9.39
CA PRO A 91 -18.23 10.51 9.69
C PRO A 91 -18.84 10.71 11.09
N LYS A 92 -18.75 11.89 11.69
CA LYS A 92 -19.27 12.20 13.03
C LYS A 92 -20.70 12.74 13.05
N ALA A 93 -21.27 13.13 11.91
CA ALA A 93 -22.56 13.84 11.89
C ALA A 93 -23.81 12.95 11.70
N GLU A 94 -23.66 11.67 11.38
CA GLU A 94 -24.82 10.78 11.14
C GLU A 94 -25.28 10.02 12.40
N ALA A 95 -24.49 10.01 13.49
CA ALA A 95 -24.86 9.34 14.75
C ALA A 95 -25.63 10.25 15.73
N GLU A 96 -25.58 11.58 15.56
CA GLU A 96 -26.24 12.53 16.47
C GLU A 96 -27.65 12.93 15.99
N ALA A 97 -28.00 12.70 14.72
CA ALA A 97 -29.32 13.05 14.17
C ALA A 97 -30.44 12.04 14.50
N GLU A 98 -30.12 10.84 15.01
CA GLU A 98 -31.13 9.82 15.39
C GLU A 98 -31.40 9.79 16.91
N ALA A 99 -30.67 10.58 17.70
CA ALA A 99 -30.83 10.64 19.17
C ALA A 99 -31.68 11.83 19.66
N GLU A 100 -32.12 12.73 18.78
CA GLU A 100 -32.97 13.89 19.12
C GLU A 100 -34.38 13.75 18.50
N ALA A 101 -35.03 12.60 18.72
CA ALA A 101 -36.48 12.52 18.64
C ALA A 101 -37.05 12.79 20.05
N PRO A 102 -37.84 13.85 20.27
CA PRO A 102 -38.37 14.17 21.59
C PRO A 102 -39.33 13.06 22.04
N GLU A 103 -39.11 12.54 23.24
CA GLU A 103 -40.05 11.66 23.94
C GLU A 103 -41.45 12.30 23.92
N PRO A 104 -42.50 11.62 23.43
CA PRO A 104 -43.85 12.15 23.55
C PRO A 104 -44.23 12.14 25.03
N SER A 105 -44.46 13.36 25.54
CA SER A 105 -45.02 13.68 26.84
C SER A 105 -46.06 12.66 27.31
N ALA A 106 -45.88 12.20 28.55
CA ALA A 106 -46.87 11.50 29.34
C ALA A 106 -48.22 12.23 29.33
N ASN A 107 -49.30 11.47 29.19
CA ASN A 107 -50.62 11.78 29.75
C ASN A 107 -51.33 10.47 30.11
#